data_AF-A0A957QLP9-F1
#
_entry.id   AF-A0A957QLP9-F1
#
_cell.length_a   1.000
_cell.length_b   1.000
_cell.length_c   1.000
_cell.angle_alpha   90.00
_cell.angle_beta   90.00
_cell.angle_gamma   90.00
#
_symmetry.space_group_name_H-M   'P 1'
#
loop_
_entity.id
_entity.type
_entity.pdbx_description
1 polymer ?
#
loop_
_entity_poly.entity_id
_entity_poly.type
_entity_poly.pdbx_seq_one_letter_code
_entity_poly.pdbx_strand_id
1 'polypeptide(L)'
;MAEDTTFLSDIQTLLKNGLFNLGGSYTAGYGHVVITNMVFEDNWEEFAPLMINDAQDWFDEEEDEGETAVSEPQYAILTCLSDLIWRDANGQENAALVTPSGAKPQSAFYRLRPIGGFNRKWGLPLCQSWAVQAGSVFVFPPECYEELTKWVTNGVGARRAEGFGRVALNWHTLETLQQGSLPEFKTAVPDTNLSDGSRQLAQAMANRQLQTEIDRRLVERIQELSQFQRLPKPVHLSRARLAARRAWLKGDLQEIVNYFDGLSPTAVKQWETAKVNNQSFKKWILTEIEQVNQLKLVTELPRVAGVEAQFAPIREVTLARLVEGVLRRAVKMAKAREEGGQDGSVE
;
A
#
# COMPACT_ATOMS: atom_id res chain seq x y z
N MET A 1 -25.98 -23.96 -5.23
CA MET A 1 -26.33 -22.52 -5.32
C MET A 1 -27.79 -22.44 -5.74
N ALA A 2 -28.49 -21.35 -5.42
CA ALA A 2 -29.96 -21.29 -5.42
C ALA A 2 -30.58 -21.62 -6.79
N GLU A 3 -31.08 -22.85 -6.93
CA GLU A 3 -32.01 -23.26 -8.02
C GLU A 3 -33.41 -22.63 -7.81
N ASP A 4 -33.59 -21.88 -6.72
CA ASP A 4 -34.84 -21.23 -6.39
C ASP A 4 -34.93 -19.87 -7.10
N THR A 5 -35.55 -19.90 -8.28
CA THR A 5 -35.85 -18.74 -9.13
C THR A 5 -36.50 -17.58 -8.37
N THR A 6 -37.19 -17.84 -7.25
CA THR A 6 -37.75 -16.79 -6.38
C THR A 6 -36.67 -15.93 -5.72
N PHE A 7 -35.57 -16.53 -5.26
CA PHE A 7 -34.48 -15.81 -4.59
C PHE A 7 -33.71 -14.88 -5.54
N LEU A 8 -33.52 -15.31 -6.80
CA LEU A 8 -32.88 -14.47 -7.82
C LEU A 8 -33.73 -13.24 -8.14
N SER A 9 -35.05 -13.40 -8.24
CA SER A 9 -35.98 -12.27 -8.44
C SER A 9 -35.93 -11.26 -7.29
N ASP A 10 -35.83 -11.74 -6.05
CA ASP A 10 -35.70 -10.86 -4.87
C ASP A 10 -34.39 -10.08 -4.89
N ILE A 11 -33.27 -10.73 -5.24
CA ILE A 11 -31.97 -10.06 -5.42
C ILE A 11 -32.06 -8.99 -6.52
N GLN A 12 -32.67 -9.31 -7.67
CA GLN A 12 -32.82 -8.34 -8.75
C GLN A 12 -33.60 -7.12 -8.29
N THR A 13 -34.68 -7.33 -7.55
CA THR A 13 -35.53 -6.26 -7.04
C THR A 13 -34.76 -5.38 -6.05
N LEU A 14 -33.93 -5.97 -5.19
CA LEU A 14 -33.10 -5.22 -4.25
C LEU A 14 -31.99 -4.43 -4.93
N LEU A 15 -31.42 -4.95 -6.03
CA LEU A 15 -30.24 -4.37 -6.67
C LEU A 15 -30.59 -3.42 -7.83
N LYS A 16 -31.65 -3.66 -8.59
CA LYS A 16 -31.96 -2.91 -9.81
C LYS A 16 -32.31 -1.46 -9.49
N ASN A 17 -31.63 -0.53 -10.16
CA ASN A 17 -31.75 0.92 -9.98
C ASN A 17 -31.47 1.42 -8.55
N GLY A 18 -30.94 0.58 -7.67
CA GLY A 18 -30.51 0.99 -6.35
C GLY A 18 -29.24 1.84 -6.43
N LEU A 19 -29.13 2.85 -5.57
CA LEU A 19 -27.90 3.59 -5.36
C LEU A 19 -27.10 2.90 -4.25
N PHE A 20 -26.02 2.22 -4.63
CA PHE A 20 -25.12 1.55 -3.69
C PHE A 20 -23.85 2.35 -3.50
N ASN A 21 -23.13 2.00 -2.44
CA ASN A 21 -21.81 2.56 -2.18
C ASN A 21 -20.84 1.41 -1.95
N LEU A 22 -19.88 1.27 -2.86
CA LEU A 22 -18.82 0.27 -2.84
C LEU A 22 -17.54 0.89 -2.27
N GLY A 23 -16.98 0.23 -1.26
CA GLY A 23 -15.73 0.65 -0.62
C GLY A 23 -15.91 1.39 0.71
N GLY A 24 -14.80 1.93 1.20
CA GLY A 24 -14.71 2.46 2.57
C GLY A 24 -15.15 3.91 2.74
N SER A 25 -15.23 4.70 1.66
CA SER A 25 -15.32 6.16 1.75
C SER A 25 -16.75 6.68 1.53
N TYR A 26 -17.65 6.32 2.46
CA TYR A 26 -19.07 6.64 2.36
C TYR A 26 -19.37 8.15 2.32
N THR A 27 -18.46 8.97 2.87
CA THR A 27 -18.62 10.42 2.99
C THR A 27 -17.87 11.22 1.93
N ALA A 28 -16.97 10.59 1.16
CA ALA A 28 -16.14 11.30 0.17
C ALA A 28 -16.77 11.33 -1.23
N GLY A 29 -17.97 10.77 -1.42
CA GLY A 29 -18.68 10.78 -2.69
C GLY A 29 -18.13 9.81 -3.76
N TYR A 30 -17.08 9.05 -3.46
CA TYR A 30 -16.58 7.97 -4.33
C TYR A 30 -17.26 6.64 -3.99
N GLY A 31 -17.33 5.73 -4.97
CA GLY A 31 -17.92 4.41 -4.79
C GLY A 31 -19.43 4.35 -4.95
N HIS A 32 -20.09 5.47 -5.23
CA HIS A 32 -21.51 5.48 -5.57
C HIS A 32 -21.73 4.82 -6.93
N VAL A 33 -22.52 3.75 -6.95
CA VAL A 33 -22.83 2.99 -8.16
C VAL A 33 -24.33 2.79 -8.28
N VAL A 34 -24.83 2.83 -9.50
CA VAL A 34 -26.20 2.47 -9.83
C VAL A 34 -26.14 1.22 -10.71
N ILE A 35 -26.85 0.17 -10.31
CA ILE A 35 -26.90 -1.08 -11.06
C ILE A 35 -28.09 -1.01 -12.02
N THR A 36 -27.82 -0.92 -13.33
CA THR A 36 -28.86 -0.69 -14.35
C THR A 36 -29.10 -1.91 -15.24
N ASN A 37 -28.04 -2.60 -15.67
CA ASN A 37 -28.12 -3.71 -16.63
C ASN A 37 -27.83 -5.05 -15.95
N MET A 38 -28.82 -5.56 -15.21
CA MET A 38 -28.72 -6.87 -14.56
C MET A 38 -29.27 -7.95 -15.48
N VAL A 39 -28.42 -8.92 -15.82
CA VAL A 39 -28.74 -10.08 -16.64
C VAL A 39 -28.54 -11.34 -15.81
N PHE A 40 -29.46 -12.29 -15.93
CA PHE A 40 -29.27 -13.64 -15.41
C PHE A 40 -28.75 -14.51 -16.54
N GLU A 41 -27.63 -15.17 -16.31
CA GLU A 41 -27.06 -16.13 -17.24
C GLU A 41 -27.22 -17.52 -16.63
N ASP A 42 -27.97 -18.36 -17.33
CA ASP A 42 -28.06 -19.77 -17.01
C ASP A 42 -26.68 -20.40 -17.28
N ASN A 43 -26.16 -21.15 -16.31
CA ASN A 43 -24.82 -21.74 -16.34
C ASN A 43 -23.66 -20.73 -16.33
N TRP A 44 -23.82 -19.59 -15.63
CA TRP A 44 -22.71 -18.69 -15.39
C TRP A 44 -21.56 -19.40 -14.64
N GLU A 45 -20.35 -19.31 -15.19
CA GLU A 45 -19.12 -19.76 -14.57
C GLU A 45 -18.19 -18.57 -14.30
N GLU A 46 -17.56 -18.55 -13.12
CA GLU A 46 -16.65 -17.45 -12.74
C GLU A 46 -15.39 -17.40 -13.61
N PHE A 47 -15.01 -18.54 -14.18
CA PHE A 47 -13.92 -18.69 -15.11
C PHE A 47 -14.24 -19.82 -16.08
N ALA A 48 -13.78 -19.70 -17.33
CA ALA A 48 -13.73 -20.83 -18.25
C ALA A 48 -12.40 -21.57 -18.00
N PRO A 49 -12.42 -22.87 -17.64
CA PRO A 49 -11.20 -23.66 -17.63
C PRO A 49 -10.64 -23.69 -19.05
N LEU A 50 -9.34 -23.44 -19.21
CA LEU A 50 -8.67 -23.63 -20.48
C LEU A 50 -8.65 -25.14 -20.74
N MET A 51 -9.45 -25.61 -21.69
CA MET A 51 -9.33 -26.99 -22.15
C MET A 51 -7.97 -27.10 -22.82
N ILE A 52 -7.24 -28.18 -22.53
CA ILE A 52 -5.88 -28.42 -23.06
C ILE A 52 -5.85 -28.33 -24.61
N ASN A 53 -6.99 -28.55 -25.26
CA ASN A 53 -7.15 -28.48 -26.72
C ASN A 53 -7.25 -27.05 -27.26
N ASP A 54 -7.68 -26.06 -26.47
CA ASP A 54 -7.81 -24.66 -26.94
C ASP A 54 -6.45 -23.96 -27.10
N ALA A 55 -5.37 -24.57 -26.59
CA ALA A 55 -4.00 -24.12 -26.84
C ALA A 55 -3.51 -24.51 -28.25
N GLN A 56 -4.15 -25.48 -28.90
CA GLN A 56 -3.77 -25.97 -30.23
C GLN A 56 -4.45 -25.15 -31.35
N ASP A 57 -5.71 -24.76 -31.16
CA ASP A 57 -6.51 -24.03 -32.18
C ASP A 57 -6.05 -22.58 -32.46
N TRP A 58 -5.10 -22.04 -31.69
CA TRP A 58 -4.49 -20.72 -31.96
C TRP A 58 -3.15 -20.80 -32.72
N PHE A 59 -2.65 -22.02 -32.97
CA PHE A 59 -1.44 -22.25 -33.76
C PHE A 59 -1.77 -23.20 -34.92
N ASP A 60 -2.12 -22.58 -36.04
CA ASP A 60 -2.23 -23.12 -37.40
C ASP A 60 -3.31 -24.20 -37.67
N GLU A 61 -4.22 -23.82 -38.57
CA GLU A 61 -5.11 -24.69 -39.33
C GLU A 61 -4.29 -25.71 -40.13
N GLU A 62 -3.94 -26.85 -39.56
CA GLU A 62 -3.72 -28.08 -40.33
C GLU A 62 -4.71 -29.14 -39.85
N GLU A 63 -5.71 -29.39 -40.70
CA GLU A 63 -6.70 -30.47 -40.58
C GLU A 63 -5.98 -31.82 -40.49
N ASP A 64 -5.93 -32.41 -39.29
CA ASP A 64 -5.66 -33.84 -39.14
C ASP A 64 -6.87 -34.49 -38.45
N GLU A 65 -7.68 -35.20 -39.23
CA GLU A 65 -8.85 -35.99 -38.82
C GLU A 65 -8.42 -37.25 -38.03
N GLY A 66 -7.73 -37.06 -36.91
CA GLY A 66 -7.43 -38.10 -35.93
C GLY A 66 -8.17 -37.82 -34.63
N GLU A 67 -8.86 -38.82 -34.07
CA GLU A 67 -9.47 -38.78 -32.73
C GLU A 67 -8.57 -38.04 -31.72
N THR A 68 -8.90 -36.78 -31.41
CA THR A 68 -8.22 -35.97 -30.39
C THR A 68 -8.52 -36.57 -29.03
N ALA A 69 -7.70 -37.54 -28.62
CA ALA A 69 -7.65 -38.02 -27.25
C ALA A 69 -7.29 -36.83 -26.36
N VAL A 70 -8.25 -36.36 -25.56
CA VAL A 70 -8.02 -35.37 -24.51
C VAL A 70 -6.98 -35.97 -23.57
N SER A 71 -5.75 -35.48 -23.63
CA SER A 71 -4.68 -35.91 -22.73
C SER A 71 -5.08 -35.58 -21.29
N GLU A 72 -5.12 -36.58 -20.42
CA GLU A 72 -5.45 -36.37 -19.01
C GLU A 72 -4.50 -35.33 -18.39
N PRO A 73 -5.02 -34.37 -17.59
CA PRO A 73 -4.18 -33.34 -16.99
C PRO A 73 -3.13 -33.97 -16.09
N GLN A 74 -1.85 -33.64 -16.30
CA GLN A 74 -0.73 -34.18 -15.51
C GLN A 74 -0.77 -33.70 -14.04
N TYR A 75 -1.43 -32.58 -13.78
CA TYR A 75 -1.57 -31.97 -12.46
C TYR A 75 -2.95 -31.32 -12.30
N ALA A 76 -3.39 -31.21 -11.04
CA ALA A 76 -4.55 -30.42 -10.66
C ALA A 76 -4.08 -29.12 -9.99
N ILE A 77 -4.20 -27.99 -10.71
CA ILE A 77 -3.70 -26.68 -10.27
C ILE A 77 -4.84 -25.85 -9.72
N LEU A 78 -4.87 -25.67 -8.40
CA LEU A 78 -5.87 -24.87 -7.71
C LEU A 78 -5.39 -23.42 -7.53
N THR A 79 -6.15 -22.46 -8.04
CA THR A 79 -5.88 -21.02 -7.91
C THR A 79 -6.94 -20.35 -7.03
N CYS A 80 -6.54 -19.56 -6.04
CA CYS A 80 -7.46 -18.79 -5.20
C CYS A 80 -7.97 -17.54 -5.93
N LEU A 81 -9.26 -17.46 -6.24
CA LEU A 81 -9.91 -16.27 -6.84
C LEU A 81 -10.32 -15.22 -5.81
N SER A 82 -10.33 -15.59 -4.54
CA SER A 82 -10.51 -14.70 -3.40
C SER A 82 -9.55 -15.10 -2.28
N ASP A 83 -9.43 -14.25 -1.26
CA ASP A 83 -8.73 -14.63 -0.04
C ASP A 83 -9.37 -15.92 0.56
N LEU A 84 -8.54 -16.83 1.05
CA LEU A 84 -8.93 -18.12 1.61
C LEU A 84 -8.54 -18.20 3.08
N ILE A 85 -9.53 -18.36 3.95
CA ILE A 85 -9.32 -18.62 5.38
C ILE A 85 -9.39 -20.13 5.57
N TRP A 86 -8.22 -20.76 5.64
CA TRP A 86 -8.10 -22.18 5.89
C TRP A 86 -7.82 -22.46 7.36
N ARG A 87 -8.47 -23.50 7.89
CA ARG A 87 -8.30 -23.95 9.28
C ARG A 87 -7.97 -25.43 9.31
N ASP A 88 -7.06 -25.81 10.18
CA ASP A 88 -6.75 -27.21 10.43
C ASP A 88 -7.85 -27.91 11.25
N ALA A 89 -7.66 -29.20 11.54
CA ALA A 89 -8.59 -29.99 12.33
C ALA A 89 -8.78 -29.46 13.78
N ASN A 90 -7.85 -28.65 14.28
CA ASN A 90 -7.94 -28.01 15.60
C ASN A 90 -8.59 -26.61 15.53
N GLY A 91 -9.00 -26.18 14.33
CA GLY A 91 -9.58 -24.86 14.09
C GLY A 91 -8.56 -23.72 14.01
N GLN A 92 -7.25 -24.02 13.97
CA GLN A 92 -6.20 -23.01 13.85
C GLN A 92 -6.03 -22.57 12.40
N GLU A 93 -5.84 -21.27 12.19
CA GLU A 93 -5.57 -20.70 10.87
C GLU A 93 -4.24 -21.20 10.34
N ASN A 94 -4.25 -21.77 9.13
CA ASN A 94 -3.07 -22.43 8.56
C ASN A 94 -3.01 -22.18 7.05
N ALA A 95 -1.81 -22.06 6.51
CA ALA A 95 -1.56 -21.93 5.08
C ALA A 95 -1.41 -23.28 4.36
N ALA A 96 -1.15 -24.35 5.11
CA ALA A 96 -0.99 -25.70 4.58
C ALA A 96 -2.35 -26.28 4.20
N LEU A 97 -2.75 -26.03 2.96
CA LEU A 97 -3.96 -26.58 2.38
C LEU A 97 -3.84 -28.10 2.26
N VAL A 98 -4.88 -28.82 2.70
CA VAL A 98 -4.96 -30.27 2.62
C VAL A 98 -6.36 -30.61 2.09
N THR A 99 -6.45 -31.51 1.13
CA THR A 99 -7.75 -31.96 0.61
C THR A 99 -8.50 -32.79 1.66
N PRO A 100 -9.83 -32.97 1.55
CA PRO A 100 -10.57 -33.87 2.43
C PRO A 100 -10.01 -35.31 2.46
N SER A 101 -9.44 -35.80 1.36
CA SER A 101 -8.73 -37.08 1.27
C SER A 101 -7.37 -37.10 2.00
N GLY A 102 -6.90 -35.96 2.49
CA GLY A 102 -5.63 -35.82 3.19
C GLY A 102 -4.43 -35.52 2.28
N ALA A 103 -4.65 -35.35 0.97
CA ALA A 103 -3.59 -35.04 0.03
C ALA A 103 -3.03 -33.63 0.28
N LYS A 104 -1.70 -33.53 0.24
CA LYS A 104 -0.98 -32.27 0.34
C LYS A 104 -0.57 -31.82 -1.07
N PRO A 105 -0.49 -30.51 -1.32
CA PRO A 105 0.02 -30.01 -2.57
C PRO A 105 1.48 -30.44 -2.75
N GLN A 106 1.85 -30.84 -3.96
CA GLN A 106 3.23 -31.09 -4.36
C GLN A 106 4.04 -29.80 -4.39
N SER A 107 3.39 -28.68 -4.71
CA SER A 107 3.99 -27.34 -4.70
C SER A 107 2.94 -26.30 -4.33
N ALA A 108 3.36 -25.25 -3.62
CA ALA A 108 2.47 -24.19 -3.17
C ALA A 108 3.15 -22.83 -3.31
N PHE A 109 2.50 -21.90 -4.01
CA PHE A 109 2.95 -20.53 -4.23
C PHE A 109 1.89 -19.60 -3.67
N TYR A 110 2.13 -19.10 -2.46
CA TYR A 110 1.13 -18.32 -1.76
C TYR A 110 1.73 -17.17 -0.98
N ARG A 111 0.87 -16.20 -0.64
CA ARG A 111 1.17 -15.14 0.31
C ARG A 111 0.10 -15.14 1.38
N LEU A 112 0.51 -14.99 2.63
CA LEU A 112 -0.42 -14.74 3.73
C LEU A 112 -0.63 -13.24 3.91
N ARG A 113 -1.87 -12.86 4.22
CA ARG A 113 -2.19 -11.49 4.64
C ARG A 113 -3.17 -11.51 5.81
N PRO A 114 -3.06 -10.55 6.74
CA PRO A 114 -4.10 -10.34 7.72
C PRO A 114 -5.31 -9.73 7.00
N ILE A 115 -6.47 -10.33 7.22
CA ILE A 115 -7.76 -9.81 6.80
C ILE A 115 -8.58 -9.46 8.03
N GLY A 116 -9.42 -8.45 7.90
CA GLY A 116 -10.30 -8.01 8.96
C GLY A 116 -11.40 -7.16 8.35
N GLY A 117 -11.94 -6.27 9.14
CA GLY A 117 -12.93 -5.32 8.67
C GLY A 117 -13.50 -4.55 9.84
N PHE A 118 -14.66 -3.95 9.60
CA PHE A 118 -15.33 -3.16 10.60
C PHE A 118 -16.82 -3.46 10.57
N ASN A 119 -17.37 -3.88 11.71
CA ASN A 119 -18.80 -4.07 11.84
C ASN A 119 -19.47 -2.70 12.03
N ARG A 120 -20.16 -2.23 10.99
CA ARG A 120 -20.85 -0.94 11.02
C ARG A 120 -22.00 -0.90 12.04
N LYS A 121 -22.71 -2.00 12.25
CA LYS A 121 -23.83 -2.06 13.21
C LYS A 121 -23.36 -1.85 14.65
N TRP A 122 -22.15 -2.31 14.98
CA TRP A 122 -21.60 -2.23 16.33
C TRP A 122 -20.53 -1.15 16.51
N GLY A 123 -20.01 -0.57 15.43
CA GLY A 123 -18.94 0.42 15.51
C GLY A 123 -17.61 -0.18 15.98
N LEU A 124 -17.37 -1.47 15.74
CA LEU A 124 -16.19 -2.19 16.24
C LEU A 124 -15.44 -2.91 15.11
N PRO A 125 -14.10 -3.01 15.18
CA PRO A 125 -13.32 -3.85 14.28
C PRO A 125 -13.80 -5.31 14.35
N LEU A 126 -13.82 -5.98 13.20
CA LEU A 126 -13.99 -7.43 13.14
C LEU A 126 -12.70 -8.12 13.60
N CYS A 127 -12.83 -9.35 14.11
CA CYS A 127 -11.68 -10.18 14.43
C CYS A 127 -10.78 -10.31 13.20
N GLN A 128 -9.47 -10.13 13.40
CA GLN A 128 -8.50 -10.33 12.34
C GLN A 128 -8.20 -11.81 12.19
N SER A 129 -8.10 -12.26 10.95
CA SER A 129 -7.76 -13.63 10.57
C SER A 129 -6.62 -13.59 9.56
N TRP A 130 -5.76 -14.61 9.57
CA TRP A 130 -4.84 -14.87 8.48
C TRP A 130 -5.55 -15.57 7.34
N ALA A 131 -5.35 -15.05 6.13
CA ALA A 131 -5.84 -15.67 4.92
C ALA A 131 -4.71 -15.85 3.91
N VAL A 132 -4.81 -16.93 3.15
CA VAL A 132 -4.09 -17.12 1.89
C VAL A 132 -4.66 -16.11 0.90
N GLN A 133 -3.80 -15.25 0.36
CA GLN A 133 -4.21 -14.15 -0.51
C GLN A 133 -4.75 -14.66 -1.85
N ALA A 134 -5.76 -13.97 -2.40
CA ALA A 134 -6.19 -14.15 -3.79
C ALA A 134 -4.99 -14.11 -4.76
N GLY A 135 -4.99 -14.99 -5.76
CA GLY A 135 -3.89 -15.24 -6.69
C GLY A 135 -2.86 -16.28 -6.20
N SER A 136 -3.03 -16.84 -5.00
CA SER A 136 -2.21 -17.97 -4.55
C SER A 136 -2.55 -19.26 -5.32
N VAL A 137 -1.56 -20.13 -5.51
CA VAL A 137 -1.65 -21.34 -6.33
C VAL A 137 -1.14 -22.57 -5.58
N PHE A 138 -1.84 -23.69 -5.71
CA PHE A 138 -1.49 -24.99 -5.14
C PHE A 138 -1.55 -26.07 -6.21
N VAL A 139 -0.46 -26.80 -6.38
CA VAL A 139 -0.32 -27.87 -7.38
C VAL A 139 -0.51 -29.21 -6.69
N PHE A 140 -1.52 -29.97 -7.11
CA PHE A 140 -1.85 -31.29 -6.60
C PHE A 140 -1.59 -32.39 -7.64
N PRO A 141 -1.41 -33.63 -7.18
CA PRO A 141 -1.47 -34.80 -8.04
C PRO A 141 -2.80 -34.88 -8.82
N PRO A 142 -2.83 -35.47 -10.02
CA PRO A 142 -4.02 -35.50 -10.88
C PRO A 142 -5.18 -36.27 -10.24
N GLU A 143 -4.93 -37.21 -9.33
CA GLU A 143 -5.97 -37.98 -8.63
C GLU A 143 -6.84 -37.10 -7.72
N CYS A 144 -6.38 -35.88 -7.39
CA CYS A 144 -7.15 -34.92 -6.59
C CYS A 144 -8.17 -34.13 -7.43
N TYR A 145 -8.17 -34.26 -8.77
CA TYR A 145 -8.97 -33.41 -9.66
C TYR A 145 -10.46 -33.43 -9.31
N GLU A 146 -11.09 -34.60 -9.24
CA GLU A 146 -12.53 -34.73 -8.95
C GLU A 146 -12.92 -34.12 -7.58
N GLU A 147 -12.04 -34.24 -6.59
CA GLU A 147 -12.25 -33.69 -5.26
C GLU A 147 -12.16 -32.15 -5.28
N LEU A 148 -11.18 -31.60 -6.00
CA LEU A 148 -10.98 -30.16 -6.14
C LEU A 148 -12.07 -29.50 -6.99
N THR A 149 -12.65 -30.21 -7.97
CA THR A 149 -13.82 -29.70 -8.73
C THR A 149 -15.00 -29.39 -7.80
N LYS A 150 -15.19 -30.18 -6.73
CA LYS A 150 -16.23 -29.89 -5.73
C LYS A 150 -15.94 -28.58 -4.97
N TRP A 151 -14.67 -28.21 -4.81
CA TRP A 151 -14.30 -26.94 -4.19
C TRP A 151 -14.58 -25.74 -5.09
N VAL A 152 -14.46 -25.88 -6.41
CA VAL A 152 -14.84 -24.83 -7.36
C VAL A 152 -16.32 -24.46 -7.18
N THR A 153 -17.21 -25.45 -7.12
CA THR A 153 -18.66 -25.20 -6.98
C THR A 153 -19.05 -24.72 -5.59
N ASN A 154 -18.43 -25.27 -4.54
CA ASN A 154 -18.88 -25.01 -3.16
C ASN A 154 -18.08 -23.91 -2.46
N GLY A 155 -16.94 -23.51 -2.98
CA GLY A 155 -15.89 -22.78 -2.26
C GLY A 155 -15.22 -23.63 -1.18
N VAL A 156 -14.08 -23.15 -0.67
CA VAL A 156 -13.24 -23.84 0.33
C VAL A 156 -12.98 -22.98 1.56
N GLY A 157 -12.83 -23.60 2.73
CA GLY A 157 -12.50 -22.90 3.97
C GLY A 157 -13.67 -22.16 4.64
N ALA A 158 -13.32 -21.18 5.47
CA ALA A 158 -14.27 -20.44 6.31
C ALA A 158 -14.81 -19.17 5.63
N ARG A 159 -15.96 -18.68 6.12
CA ARG A 159 -16.60 -17.41 5.69
C ARG A 159 -16.95 -17.33 4.20
N ARG A 160 -17.29 -18.47 3.59
CA ARG A 160 -17.70 -18.58 2.18
C ARG A 160 -18.87 -17.66 1.79
N ALA A 161 -19.85 -17.52 2.68
CA ALA A 161 -21.00 -16.62 2.48
C ALA A 161 -20.62 -15.13 2.38
N GLU A 162 -19.41 -14.76 2.81
CA GLU A 162 -18.88 -13.39 2.70
C GLU A 162 -17.99 -13.21 1.45
N GLY A 163 -17.85 -14.24 0.62
CA GLY A 163 -17.06 -14.21 -0.61
C GLY A 163 -15.62 -14.72 -0.47
N PHE A 164 -15.23 -15.29 0.68
CA PHE A 164 -13.93 -15.95 0.85
C PHE A 164 -13.94 -17.37 0.25
N GLY A 165 -12.76 -17.87 -0.09
CA GLY A 165 -12.59 -19.27 -0.48
C GLY A 165 -13.08 -19.66 -1.87
N ARG A 166 -13.25 -18.70 -2.78
CA ARG A 166 -13.49 -18.95 -4.20
C ARG A 166 -12.20 -19.42 -4.86
N VAL A 167 -12.28 -20.47 -5.68
CA VAL A 167 -11.12 -21.12 -6.30
C VAL A 167 -11.43 -21.51 -7.73
N ALA A 168 -10.39 -21.55 -8.55
CA ALA A 168 -10.42 -22.07 -9.91
C ALA A 168 -9.49 -23.27 -10.04
N LEU A 169 -9.82 -24.19 -10.95
CA LEU A 169 -9.02 -25.37 -11.25
C LEU A 169 -8.52 -25.28 -12.68
N ASN A 170 -7.21 -25.45 -12.87
CA ASN A 170 -6.53 -25.41 -14.16
C ASN A 170 -6.83 -24.13 -14.98
N TRP A 171 -6.94 -22.98 -14.30
CA TRP A 171 -7.23 -21.69 -14.93
C TRP A 171 -6.06 -21.12 -15.74
N HIS A 172 -4.82 -21.50 -15.41
CA HIS A 172 -3.61 -21.02 -16.06
C HIS A 172 -2.72 -22.18 -16.50
N THR A 173 -3.09 -22.84 -17.59
CA THR A 173 -2.36 -23.99 -18.17
C THR A 173 -1.47 -23.63 -19.35
N LEU A 174 -1.52 -22.40 -19.84
CA LEU A 174 -0.70 -21.95 -20.97
C LEU A 174 0.78 -21.90 -20.59
N GLU A 175 1.63 -22.44 -21.46
CA GLU A 175 3.09 -22.37 -21.31
C GLU A 175 3.62 -20.93 -21.42
N THR A 176 2.91 -20.09 -22.18
CA THR A 176 3.28 -18.69 -22.40
C THR A 176 2.07 -17.77 -22.18
N LEU A 177 2.32 -16.64 -21.52
CA LEU A 177 1.32 -15.60 -21.33
C LEU A 177 1.52 -14.52 -22.38
N GLN A 178 0.48 -14.21 -23.14
CA GLN A 178 0.47 -13.06 -24.02
C GLN A 178 -0.03 -11.83 -23.27
N GLN A 179 0.66 -10.70 -23.46
CA GLN A 179 0.21 -9.43 -22.90
C GLN A 179 -1.01 -8.93 -23.67
N GLY A 180 -2.18 -9.02 -23.06
CA GLY A 180 -3.40 -8.41 -23.58
C GLY A 180 -3.34 -6.88 -23.55
N SER A 181 -4.01 -6.23 -24.50
CA SER A 181 -4.29 -4.79 -24.41
C SER A 181 -5.59 -4.60 -23.63
N LEU A 182 -5.56 -3.77 -22.58
CA LEU A 182 -6.79 -3.36 -21.91
C LEU A 182 -7.53 -2.37 -22.83
N PRO A 183 -8.85 -2.50 -23.00
CA PRO A 183 -9.60 -1.47 -23.72
C PRO A 183 -9.41 -0.13 -23.01
N GLU A 184 -9.12 0.93 -23.77
CA GLU A 184 -9.04 2.29 -23.24
C GLU A 184 -10.41 2.70 -22.70
N PHE A 185 -10.60 2.59 -21.39
CA PHE A 185 -11.76 3.16 -20.73
C PHE A 185 -11.59 4.69 -20.68
N LYS A 186 -12.03 5.38 -21.73
CA LYS A 186 -12.21 6.84 -21.70
C LYS A 186 -13.37 7.15 -20.76
N THR A 187 -13.08 7.27 -19.48
CA THR A 187 -14.01 7.88 -18.54
C THR A 187 -14.10 9.35 -18.92
N ALA A 188 -15.26 9.77 -19.44
CA ALA A 188 -15.56 11.19 -19.56
C ALA A 188 -15.57 11.75 -18.13
N VAL A 189 -14.52 12.48 -17.76
CA VAL A 189 -14.49 13.21 -16.50
C VAL A 189 -15.52 14.33 -16.66
N PRO A 190 -16.65 14.31 -15.93
CA PRO A 190 -17.61 15.38 -16.04
C PRO A 190 -16.92 16.68 -15.57
N ASP A 191 -17.07 17.73 -16.37
CA ASP A 191 -16.50 19.05 -16.09
C ASP A 191 -17.35 19.72 -14.99
N THR A 192 -17.23 19.22 -13.77
CA THR A 192 -18.00 19.72 -12.63
C THR A 192 -17.25 20.85 -11.96
N ASN A 193 -17.76 22.08 -12.11
CA ASN A 193 -17.36 23.20 -11.26
C ASN A 193 -17.62 22.86 -9.79
N LEU A 194 -16.55 22.79 -8.99
CA LEU A 194 -16.65 22.54 -7.57
C LEU A 194 -17.41 23.68 -6.86
N SER A 195 -18.36 23.30 -6.00
CA SER A 195 -18.93 24.24 -5.02
C SER A 195 -17.83 24.79 -4.08
N ASP A 196 -18.08 25.91 -3.42
CA ASP A 196 -17.11 26.51 -2.49
C ASP A 196 -16.74 25.56 -1.34
N GLY A 197 -17.73 24.83 -0.80
CA GLY A 197 -17.49 23.82 0.24
C GLY A 197 -16.64 22.65 -0.26
N SER A 198 -16.92 22.15 -1.46
CA SER A 198 -16.12 21.08 -2.09
C SER A 198 -14.71 21.54 -2.40
N ARG A 199 -14.52 22.81 -2.80
CA ARG A 199 -13.21 23.41 -3.06
C ARG A 199 -12.38 23.54 -1.78
N GLN A 200 -12.98 23.96 -0.67
CA GLN A 200 -12.32 24.02 0.63
C GLN A 200 -11.88 22.62 1.11
N LEU A 201 -12.75 21.62 0.96
CA LEU A 201 -12.42 20.23 1.29
C LEU A 201 -11.28 19.70 0.41
N ALA A 202 -11.34 19.92 -0.91
CA ALA A 202 -10.29 19.54 -1.84
C ALA A 202 -8.95 20.22 -1.49
N GLN A 203 -8.97 21.50 -1.13
CA GLN A 203 -7.77 22.22 -0.66
C GLN A 203 -7.20 21.58 0.62
N ALA A 204 -8.05 21.24 1.60
CA ALA A 204 -7.62 20.58 2.83
C ALA A 204 -7.03 19.19 2.56
N MET A 205 -7.62 18.41 1.64
CA MET A 205 -7.10 17.11 1.21
C MET A 205 -5.75 17.24 0.51
N ALA A 206 -5.62 18.17 -0.44
CA ALA A 206 -4.36 18.44 -1.14
C ALA A 206 -3.26 18.86 -0.17
N ASN A 207 -3.57 19.74 0.79
CA ASN A 207 -2.62 20.17 1.83
C ASN A 207 -2.23 19.01 2.77
N ARG A 208 -3.16 18.11 3.11
CA ARG A 208 -2.84 16.91 3.90
C ARG A 208 -1.92 15.96 3.14
N GLN A 209 -2.18 15.71 1.86
CA GLN A 209 -1.28 14.91 1.02
C GLN A 209 0.11 15.54 0.92
N LEU A 210 0.18 16.86 0.74
CA LEU A 210 1.43 17.61 0.74
C LEU A 210 2.18 17.43 2.07
N GLN A 211 1.49 17.52 3.20
CA GLN A 211 2.11 17.34 4.52
C GLN A 211 2.68 15.93 4.71
N THR A 212 1.94 14.89 4.29
CA THR A 212 2.40 13.50 4.34
C THR A 212 3.64 13.30 3.47
N GLU A 213 3.65 13.85 2.26
CA GLU A 213 4.79 13.75 1.37
C GLU A 213 6.01 14.52 1.91
N ILE A 214 5.80 15.72 2.46
CA ILE A 214 6.86 16.47 3.16
C ILE A 214 7.43 15.65 4.31
N ASP A 215 6.59 15.03 5.14
CA ASP A 215 7.05 14.24 6.28
C ASP A 215 7.93 13.07 5.83
N ARG A 216 7.53 12.37 4.77
CA ARG A 216 8.33 11.30 4.15
C ARG A 216 9.67 11.82 3.63
N ARG A 217 9.65 12.89 2.83
CA ARG A 217 10.85 13.51 2.23
C ARG A 217 11.79 14.10 3.27
N LEU A 218 11.26 14.64 4.36
CA LEU A 218 12.06 15.11 5.49
C LEU A 218 12.84 13.97 6.12
N VAL A 219 12.21 12.81 6.34
CA VAL A 219 12.90 11.63 6.90
C VAL A 219 14.06 11.22 5.98
N GLU A 220 13.81 11.09 4.68
CA GLU A 220 14.83 10.76 3.68
C GLU A 220 15.97 11.80 3.68
N ARG A 221 15.63 13.09 3.60
CA ARG A 221 16.60 14.17 3.56
C ARG A 221 17.44 14.25 4.84
N ILE A 222 16.85 14.03 6.01
CA ILE A 222 17.57 13.96 7.28
C ILE A 222 18.56 12.79 7.24
N GLN A 223 18.17 11.63 6.70
CA GLN A 223 19.07 10.47 6.60
C GLN A 223 20.27 10.77 5.68
N GLU A 224 20.04 11.38 4.52
CA GLU A 224 21.08 11.79 3.58
C GLU A 224 22.06 12.81 4.18
N LEU A 225 21.53 13.86 4.84
CA LEU A 225 22.33 14.94 5.40
C LEU A 225 23.12 14.52 6.64
N SER A 226 22.89 13.34 7.19
CA SER A 226 23.48 12.91 8.46
C SER A 226 24.88 12.30 8.36
N GLN A 227 25.64 12.65 7.33
CA GLN A 227 27.05 12.30 7.21
C GLN A 227 27.90 13.33 7.98
N PHE A 228 28.10 13.07 9.27
CA PHE A 228 28.87 13.98 10.14
C PHE A 228 30.31 13.53 10.30
N GLN A 229 31.25 14.41 9.97
CA GLN A 229 32.68 14.19 10.21
C GLN A 229 33.05 14.59 11.64
N ARG A 230 32.77 15.86 11.98
CA ARG A 230 32.98 16.45 13.31
C ARG A 230 31.68 17.04 13.82
N LEU A 231 31.42 16.85 15.11
CA LEU A 231 30.23 17.30 15.80
C LEU A 231 30.58 18.37 16.84
N PRO A 232 29.72 19.39 17.04
CA PRO A 232 29.83 20.29 18.18
C PRO A 232 29.61 19.53 19.50
N LYS A 233 30.01 20.14 20.63
CA LYS A 233 29.75 19.55 21.95
C LYS A 233 28.24 19.35 22.20
N PRO A 234 27.83 18.32 22.95
CA PRO A 234 26.41 18.01 23.21
C PRO A 234 25.58 19.19 23.77
N VAL A 235 26.19 20.05 24.58
CA VAL A 235 25.54 21.25 25.14
C VAL A 235 25.14 22.24 24.03
N HIS A 236 26.00 22.47 23.04
CA HIS A 236 25.69 23.36 21.93
C HIS A 236 24.62 22.78 21.02
N LEU A 237 24.71 21.48 20.71
CA LEU A 237 23.68 20.78 19.94
C LEU A 237 22.30 20.86 20.63
N SER A 238 22.26 20.67 21.95
CA SER A 238 21.01 20.73 22.71
C SER A 238 20.40 22.14 22.68
N ARG A 239 21.21 23.20 22.79
CA ARG A 239 20.73 24.59 22.69
C ARG A 239 20.23 24.94 21.28
N ALA A 240 20.95 24.52 20.25
CA ALA A 240 20.52 24.71 18.86
C ALA A 240 19.17 24.01 18.58
N ARG A 241 18.97 22.80 19.14
CA ARG A 241 17.69 22.09 19.04
C ARG A 241 16.54 22.86 19.68
N LEU A 242 16.77 23.51 20.81
CA LEU A 242 15.75 24.34 21.46
C LEU A 242 15.38 25.54 20.56
N ALA A 243 16.36 26.19 19.95
CA ALA A 243 16.11 27.27 18.98
C ALA A 243 15.29 26.77 17.77
N ALA A 244 15.68 25.63 17.18
CA ALA A 244 14.94 25.03 16.06
C ALA A 244 13.51 24.62 16.45
N ARG A 245 13.29 24.12 17.67
CA ARG A 245 11.94 23.81 18.17
C ARG A 245 11.09 25.05 18.38
N ARG A 246 11.66 26.15 18.88
CA ARG A 246 10.94 27.42 19.00
C ARG A 246 10.57 27.97 17.64
N ALA A 247 11.50 27.94 16.68
CA ALA A 247 11.24 28.32 15.29
C ALA A 247 10.10 27.50 14.69
N TRP A 248 10.10 26.18 14.91
CA TRP A 248 9.04 25.29 14.46
C TRP A 248 7.67 25.67 15.06
N LEU A 249 7.59 25.88 16.38
CA LEU A 249 6.33 26.19 17.05
C LEU A 249 5.77 27.58 16.69
N LYS A 250 6.65 28.56 16.48
CA LYS A 250 6.27 29.93 16.12
C LYS A 250 6.08 30.13 14.62
N GLY A 251 6.63 29.25 13.79
CA GLY A 251 6.77 29.48 12.36
C GLY A 251 7.67 30.68 12.07
N ASP A 252 8.81 30.79 12.77
CA ASP A 252 9.74 31.91 12.61
C ASP A 252 11.20 31.41 12.68
N LEU A 253 11.89 31.41 11.54
CA LEU A 253 13.27 30.96 11.43
C LEU A 253 14.27 31.91 12.12
N GLN A 254 13.87 33.14 12.45
CA GLN A 254 14.74 34.11 13.12
C GLN A 254 15.18 33.63 14.51
N GLU A 255 14.40 32.77 15.17
CA GLU A 255 14.80 32.10 16.42
C GLU A 255 16.10 31.29 16.27
N ILE A 256 16.32 30.67 15.10
CA ILE A 256 17.55 29.93 14.81
C ILE A 256 18.69 30.89 14.52
N VAL A 257 18.44 31.94 13.73
CA VAL A 257 19.44 32.97 13.38
C VAL A 257 19.95 33.66 14.65
N ASN A 258 19.04 34.15 15.49
CA ASN A 258 19.36 34.81 16.77
C ASN A 258 20.22 33.92 17.69
N TYR A 259 19.99 32.60 17.69
CA TYR A 259 20.83 31.67 18.44
C TYR A 259 22.27 31.65 17.92
N PHE A 260 22.48 31.61 16.60
CA PHE A 260 23.81 31.56 16.00
C PHE A 260 24.57 32.89 16.07
N ASP A 261 23.85 34.02 16.06
CA ASP A 261 24.43 35.36 16.20
C ASP A 261 24.83 35.65 17.66
N GLY A 262 24.10 35.09 18.64
CA GLY A 262 24.40 35.21 20.06
C GLY A 262 25.51 34.27 20.58
N LEU A 263 26.24 33.56 19.72
CA LEU A 263 27.28 32.63 20.13
C LEU A 263 28.58 33.34 20.53
N SER A 264 29.26 32.84 21.56
CA SER A 264 30.62 33.29 21.89
C SER A 264 31.63 32.88 20.79
N PRO A 265 32.78 33.57 20.65
CA PRO A 265 33.79 33.24 19.63
C PRO A 265 34.26 31.78 19.67
N THR A 266 34.40 31.21 20.89
CA THR A 266 34.76 29.81 21.08
C THR A 266 33.68 28.86 20.56
N ALA A 267 32.41 29.17 20.79
CA ALA A 267 31.30 28.37 20.30
C ALA A 267 31.16 28.48 18.77
N VAL A 268 31.35 29.67 18.20
CA VAL A 268 31.39 29.88 16.74
C VAL A 268 32.43 28.97 16.09
N LYS A 269 33.67 28.96 16.61
CA LYS A 269 34.75 28.10 16.11
C LYS A 269 34.37 26.61 16.16
N GLN A 270 33.68 26.16 17.21
CA GLN A 270 33.20 24.76 17.28
C GLN A 270 32.18 24.43 16.18
N TRP A 271 31.23 25.33 15.91
CA TRP A 271 30.25 25.13 14.85
C TRP A 271 30.83 25.24 13.44
N GLU A 272 31.90 26.02 13.26
CA GLU A 272 32.62 26.13 11.99
C GLU A 272 33.50 24.91 11.69
N THR A 273 34.12 24.35 12.73
CA THR A 273 34.90 23.11 12.61
C THR A 273 34.04 21.86 12.46
N ALA A 274 32.80 21.89 12.97
CA ALA A 274 31.82 20.84 12.76
C ALA A 274 31.36 20.82 11.29
N LYS A 275 31.22 19.63 10.72
CA LYS A 275 30.90 19.47 9.29
C LYS A 275 29.71 18.53 9.07
N VAL A 276 28.84 18.97 8.17
CA VAL A 276 27.72 18.22 7.60
C VAL A 276 27.88 18.27 6.08
N ASN A 277 27.96 17.11 5.42
CA ASN A 277 28.20 17.01 3.97
C ASN A 277 29.34 17.92 3.47
N ASN A 278 30.51 17.85 4.12
CA ASN A 278 31.72 18.66 3.83
C ASN A 278 31.60 20.18 4.04
N GLN A 279 30.45 20.70 4.43
CA GLN A 279 30.25 22.12 4.76
C GLN A 279 30.24 22.37 6.27
N SER A 280 30.68 23.56 6.70
CA SER A 280 30.50 24.01 8.08
C SER A 280 29.04 23.90 8.51
N PHE A 281 28.79 23.35 9.69
CA PHE A 281 27.44 23.07 10.17
C PHE A 281 26.63 24.38 10.35
N LYS A 282 27.26 25.43 10.91
CA LYS A 282 26.65 26.78 10.97
C LYS A 282 26.31 27.31 9.57
N LYS A 283 27.27 27.21 8.64
CA LYS A 283 27.09 27.72 7.29
C LYS A 283 25.94 27.01 6.57
N TRP A 284 25.85 25.68 6.71
CA TRP A 284 24.76 24.90 6.14
C TRP A 284 23.40 25.39 6.65
N ILE A 285 23.21 25.47 7.98
CA ILE A 285 21.92 25.91 8.56
C ILE A 285 21.51 27.30 8.07
N LEU A 286 22.44 28.27 8.10
CA LEU A 286 22.14 29.63 7.67
C LEU A 286 21.85 29.72 6.17
N THR A 287 22.57 28.95 5.33
CA THR A 287 22.31 28.89 3.89
C THR A 287 20.91 28.35 3.60
N GLU A 288 20.49 27.29 4.31
CA GLU A 288 19.14 26.72 4.13
C GLU A 288 18.04 27.73 4.55
N ILE A 289 18.28 28.51 5.61
CA ILE A 289 17.36 29.57 6.06
C ILE A 289 17.26 30.69 5.02
N GLU A 290 18.39 31.19 4.51
CA GLU A 290 18.41 32.20 3.43
C GLU A 290 17.70 31.70 2.16
N GLN A 291 17.83 30.41 1.87
CA GLN A 291 17.23 29.75 0.72
C GLN A 291 15.86 29.12 1.01
N VAL A 292 15.18 29.50 2.10
CA VAL A 292 13.90 28.92 2.48
C VAL A 292 12.89 28.92 1.32
N ASN A 293 12.86 29.99 0.53
CA ASN A 293 11.97 30.14 -0.63
C ASN A 293 12.27 29.17 -1.78
N GLN A 294 13.48 28.62 -1.82
CA GLN A 294 13.94 27.65 -2.80
C GLN A 294 13.85 26.21 -2.28
N LEU A 295 13.34 25.99 -1.06
CA LEU A 295 13.18 24.67 -0.48
C LEU A 295 12.26 23.81 -1.36
N LYS A 296 12.87 22.90 -2.14
CA LYS A 296 12.16 21.95 -3.01
C LYS A 296 12.27 20.56 -2.42
N LEU A 297 11.43 20.25 -1.44
CA LEU A 297 11.28 18.88 -0.93
C LEU A 297 10.33 18.03 -1.77
N VAL A 298 9.44 18.67 -2.53
CA VAL A 298 8.46 18.02 -3.39
C VAL A 298 8.59 18.60 -4.80
N THR A 299 8.63 17.73 -5.82
CA THR A 299 8.80 18.11 -7.24
C THR A 299 7.51 18.64 -7.85
N GLU A 300 6.37 18.04 -7.48
CA GLU A 300 5.04 18.40 -7.97
C GLU A 300 4.09 18.54 -6.79
N LEU A 301 3.29 19.60 -6.78
CA LEU A 301 2.32 19.82 -5.72
C LEU A 301 1.13 18.86 -5.89
N PRO A 302 0.70 18.14 -4.84
CA PRO A 302 -0.47 17.28 -4.91
C PRO A 302 -1.71 18.05 -5.35
N ARG A 303 -2.53 17.41 -6.18
CA ARG A 303 -3.78 17.96 -6.69
C ARG A 303 -4.95 17.06 -6.34
N VAL A 304 -6.04 17.65 -5.87
CA VAL A 304 -7.29 16.94 -5.58
C VAL A 304 -8.41 17.68 -6.30
N ALA A 305 -9.10 17.00 -7.22
CA ALA A 305 -10.17 17.59 -8.03
C ALA A 305 -9.78 18.93 -8.69
N GLY A 306 -8.56 19.01 -9.23
CA GLY A 306 -8.02 20.21 -9.88
C GLY A 306 -7.55 21.32 -8.93
N VAL A 307 -7.70 21.17 -7.61
CA VAL A 307 -7.19 22.11 -6.60
C VAL A 307 -5.79 21.67 -6.17
N GLU A 308 -4.81 22.57 -6.31
CA GLU A 308 -3.41 22.34 -5.96
C GLU A 308 -3.10 22.71 -4.50
N ALA A 309 -2.20 21.95 -3.87
CA ALA A 309 -1.77 22.22 -2.50
C ALA A 309 -0.97 23.53 -2.37
N GLN A 310 -1.03 24.17 -1.20
CA GLN A 310 -0.32 25.43 -0.92
C GLN A 310 0.90 25.18 -0.05
N PHE A 311 2.10 25.38 -0.60
CA PHE A 311 3.36 25.14 0.12
C PHE A 311 3.85 26.35 0.94
N ALA A 312 3.53 27.58 0.50
CA ALA A 312 4.00 28.81 1.15
C ALA A 312 3.70 28.87 2.67
N PRO A 313 2.49 28.51 3.15
CA PRO A 313 2.15 28.62 4.58
C PRO A 313 2.94 27.70 5.52
N ILE A 314 3.54 26.62 4.99
CA ILE A 314 4.19 25.58 5.81
C ILE A 314 5.70 25.49 5.59
N ARG A 315 6.27 26.36 4.75
CA ARG A 315 7.65 26.28 4.30
C ARG A 315 8.66 26.48 5.42
N GLU A 316 8.47 27.51 6.24
CA GLU A 316 9.35 27.84 7.37
C GLU A 316 9.29 26.78 8.46
N VAL A 317 8.07 26.32 8.79
CA VAL A 317 7.81 25.20 9.70
C VAL A 317 8.53 23.93 9.20
N THR A 318 8.47 23.66 7.90
CA THR A 318 9.13 22.50 7.27
C THR A 318 10.64 22.59 7.39
N LEU A 319 11.25 23.75 7.13
CA LEU A 319 12.68 23.95 7.28
C LEU A 319 13.13 23.84 8.74
N ALA A 320 12.38 24.42 9.68
CA ALA A 320 12.69 24.30 11.11
C ALA A 320 12.69 22.84 11.57
N ARG A 321 11.75 22.03 11.06
CA ARG A 321 11.70 20.57 11.30
C ARG A 321 12.89 19.83 10.70
N LEU A 322 13.33 20.20 9.49
CA LEU A 322 14.54 19.64 8.88
C LEU A 322 15.76 19.90 9.77
N VAL A 323 15.95 21.15 10.19
CA VAL A 323 17.07 21.54 11.08
C VAL A 323 17.00 20.80 12.42
N GLU A 324 15.83 20.71 13.06
CA GLU A 324 15.67 19.95 14.32
C GLU A 324 16.00 18.47 14.14
N GLY A 325 15.57 17.86 13.03
CA GLY A 325 15.81 16.46 12.72
C GLY A 325 17.31 16.16 12.53
N VAL A 326 18.02 16.99 11.76
CA VAL A 326 19.46 16.87 11.56
C VAL A 326 20.21 17.04 12.88
N LEU A 327 19.86 18.05 13.68
CA LEU A 327 20.46 18.27 15.01
C LEU A 327 20.17 17.13 15.99
N ARG A 328 18.95 16.56 15.96
CA ARG A 328 18.57 15.39 16.78
C ARG A 328 19.45 14.19 16.44
N ARG A 329 19.69 13.95 15.15
CA ARG A 329 20.56 12.87 14.70
C ARG A 329 22.02 13.10 15.08
N ALA A 330 22.51 14.35 14.96
CA ALA A 330 23.82 14.74 15.45
C ALA A 330 24.00 14.44 16.95
N VAL A 331 23.00 14.73 17.80
CA VAL A 331 23.03 14.38 19.23
C VAL A 331 23.12 12.86 19.44
N LYS A 332 22.31 12.07 18.71
CA LYS A 332 22.34 10.60 18.82
C LYS A 332 23.73 10.04 18.47
N MET A 333 24.37 10.59 17.44
CA MET A 333 25.71 10.16 17.04
C MET A 333 26.81 10.64 17.99
N ALA A 334 26.68 11.83 18.59
CA ALA A 334 27.62 12.29 19.61
C ALA A 334 27.61 11.36 20.83
N LYS A 335 26.41 10.98 21.32
CA LYS A 335 26.27 10.03 22.43
C LYS A 335 26.86 8.66 22.12
N ALA A 336 26.56 8.11 20.94
CA ALA A 336 27.12 6.82 20.53
C ALA A 336 28.66 6.82 20.46
N ARG A 337 29.29 7.95 20.12
CA ARG A 337 30.76 8.10 20.14
C ARG A 337 31.33 8.21 21.56
N GLU A 338 30.60 8.83 22.49
CA GLU A 338 30.99 8.92 23.90
C GLU A 338 30.89 7.54 24.57
N GLU A 339 29.82 6.78 24.31
CA GLU A 339 29.58 5.43 24.84
C GLU A 339 30.52 4.39 24.23
N GLY A 340 30.72 4.40 22.90
CA GLY A 340 31.64 3.48 22.21
C GLY A 340 33.13 3.82 22.39
N GLY A 341 33.45 5.01 22.89
CA GLY A 341 34.81 5.41 23.25
C GLY A 341 35.25 4.95 24.64
N GLN A 342 34.34 4.41 25.46
CA GLN A 342 34.65 3.90 26.80
C GLN A 342 34.99 2.39 26.84
N ASP A 343 34.77 1.64 25.76
CA ASP A 343 35.09 0.20 25.66
C ASP A 343 36.49 -0.10 25.07
N GLY A 344 37.32 0.93 24.84
CA GLY A 344 38.62 0.81 24.18
C GLY A 344 39.85 1.06 25.07
N SER A 345 39.71 0.98 26.40
CA SER A 345 40.82 1.10 27.34
C SER A 345 40.76 0.02 28.42
N VAL A 346 40.97 -1.22 28.01
CA VAL A 346 41.55 -2.28 28.85
C VAL A 346 42.68 -2.90 28.03
N GLU A 347 43.90 -2.70 28.56
CA GLU A 347 45.24 -3.16 28.16
C GLU A 347 45.92 -2.50 26.95
#